data_AF-A0A4Q3YPN1-F1
#
_entry.id   AF-A0A4Q3YPN1-F1
#
_cell.length_a   1.000
_cell.length_b   1.000
_cell.length_c   1.000
_cell.angle_alpha   90.00
_cell.angle_beta   90.00
_cell.angle_gamma   90.00
#
_symmetry.space_group_name_H-M   'P 1'
#
loop_
_entity.id
_entity.type
_entity.pdbx_description
1 polymer ?
#
loop_
_entity_poly.entity_id
_entity_poly.type
_entity_poly.pdbx_seq_one_letter_code
_entity_poly.pdbx_strand_id
1 'polypeptide(L)' 'MAEYALGWLGWGEEQTLAADVNAIMVGMAGRWAMLEAVFGRADAAPVPLPAAPPQSARPLSPALFDAVFSRPS' A
#
# COMPACT_ATOMS: atom_id res chain seq x y z
N MET A 1 14.61 -4.01 16.90
CA MET A 1 14.92 -5.27 16.17
C MET A 1 13.76 -6.24 16.20
N ALA A 2 13.24 -6.64 17.38
CA ALA A 2 12.06 -7.49 17.47
C ALA A 2 10.82 -6.90 16.75
N GLU A 3 10.58 -5.59 16.88
CA GLU A 3 9.49 -4.89 16.17
C GLU A 3 9.60 -4.97 14.64
N TYR A 4 10.83 -4.86 14.10
CA TYR A 4 11.06 -4.97 12.66
C TYR A 4 10.86 -6.41 12.17
N ALA A 5 11.35 -7.41 12.90
CA ALA A 5 11.20 -8.79 12.49
C ALA A 5 9.76 -9.32 12.65
N LEU A 6 9.16 -9.15 13.83
CA LEU A 6 7.80 -9.64 14.12
C LEU A 6 6.72 -8.80 13.42
N GLY A 7 6.90 -7.49 13.36
CA GLY A 7 5.93 -6.57 12.76
C GLY A 7 6.21 -6.34 11.28
N TRP A 8 7.30 -5.61 11.00
CA TRP A 8 7.57 -5.12 9.64
C TRP A 8 7.85 -6.23 8.62
N LEU A 9 8.55 -7.30 9.01
CA LEU A 9 8.86 -8.44 8.16
C LEU A 9 7.80 -9.55 8.25
N GLY A 10 6.95 -9.53 9.28
CA GLY A 10 5.92 -10.54 9.51
C GLY A 10 6.48 -11.91 9.87
N TRP A 11 7.68 -11.96 10.45
CA TRP A 11 8.28 -13.22 10.89
C TRP A 11 7.66 -13.71 12.19
N GLY A 12 7.62 -15.03 12.36
CA GLY A 12 7.30 -15.63 13.65
C GLY A 12 8.39 -15.35 14.69
N GLU A 13 8.10 -15.62 15.95
CA GLU A 13 9.05 -15.43 17.05
C GLU A 13 10.29 -16.31 16.91
N GLU A 14 10.11 -17.59 16.59
CA GLU A 14 11.21 -18.52 16.35
C GLU A 14 12.10 -18.05 15.18
N GLN A 15 11.49 -17.62 14.09
CA GLN A 15 12.21 -17.11 12.92
C GLN A 15 12.93 -15.79 13.22
N THR A 16 12.35 -14.94 14.07
CA THR A 16 12.96 -13.69 14.53
C THR A 16 14.19 -13.96 15.39
N LEU A 17 14.11 -14.93 16.31
CA LEU A 17 15.21 -15.30 17.21
C LEU A 17 16.33 -16.04 16.47
N ALA A 18 15.99 -16.79 15.42
CA ALA A 18 16.95 -17.50 14.57
C ALA A 18 17.61 -16.60 13.50
N ALA A 19 17.06 -15.41 13.25
CA ALA A 19 17.58 -14.51 12.23
C ALA A 19 18.74 -13.66 12.73
N ASP A 20 19.77 -13.54 11.89
CA ASP A 20 20.86 -12.62 12.17
C ASP A 20 20.45 -11.15 11.89
N VAL A 21 21.20 -10.23 12.49
CA VAL A 21 20.95 -8.78 12.33
C VAL A 21 21.05 -8.35 10.87
N ASN A 22 21.93 -8.96 10.07
CA ASN A 22 22.08 -8.62 8.66
C ASN A 22 20.85 -9.02 7.85
N ALA A 23 20.25 -10.17 8.12
CA ALA A 23 19.03 -10.66 7.49
C ALA A 23 17.86 -9.73 7.80
N ILE A 24 17.74 -9.25 9.04
CA ILE A 24 16.72 -8.27 9.42
C ILE A 24 16.93 -6.95 8.66
N MET A 25 18.17 -6.47 8.57
CA MET A 25 18.51 -5.23 7.86
C MET A 25 18.26 -5.33 6.35
N VAL A 26 18.63 -6.44 5.72
CA VAL A 26 18.38 -6.68 4.29
C VAL A 26 16.88 -6.76 4.01
N GLY A 27 16.13 -7.48 4.85
CA GLY A 27 14.67 -7.56 4.72
C GLY A 27 14.01 -6.20 4.85
N MET A 28 14.44 -5.40 5.83
CA MET A 28 13.93 -4.05 6.05
C MET A 28 14.23 -3.13 4.84
N ALA A 29 15.47 -3.14 4.36
CA ALA A 29 15.90 -2.34 3.20
C ALA A 29 15.13 -2.72 1.92
N GLY A 30 14.90 -4.01 1.69
CA GLY A 30 14.13 -4.48 0.53
C GLY A 30 12.68 -3.99 0.54
N ARG A 31 12.00 -4.06 1.69
CA ARG A 31 10.62 -3.53 1.82
C ARG A 31 10.57 -2.01 1.68
N TRP A 32 11.55 -1.30 2.21
CA TRP A 32 11.65 0.15 2.03
C TRP A 32 11.82 0.53 0.55
N ALA A 33 12.73 -0.14 -0.17
CA ALA A 33 12.94 0.08 -1.60
C ALA A 33 11.68 -0.21 -2.44
N MET A 34 10.91 -1.25 -2.07
CA MET A 34 9.62 -1.53 -2.70
C MET A 34 8.63 -0.37 -2.51
N LEU A 35 8.53 0.18 -1.30
CA LEU A 35 7.65 1.32 -1.05
C LEU A 35 8.08 2.56 -1.84
N GLU A 36 9.38 2.84 -1.89
CA GLU A 36 9.92 3.93 -2.71
C GLU A 36 9.61 3.74 -4.20
N ALA A 37 9.60 2.49 -4.69
CA ALA A 37 9.24 2.19 -6.07
C ALA A 37 7.75 2.42 -6.38
N VAL A 38 6.85 2.19 -5.41
CA VAL A 38 5.39 2.36 -5.59
C VAL A 38 4.96 3.80 -5.37
N PHE A 39 5.48 4.44 -4.32
CA PHE A 39 5.01 5.75 -3.85
C PHE A 39 5.97 6.90 -4.21
N GLY A 40 7.14 6.59 -4.76
CA GLY A 40 8.22 7.55 -4.92
C GLY A 40 9.03 7.72 -3.63
N ARG A 41 10.21 8.34 -3.76
CA ARG A 41 11.05 8.70 -2.61
C ARG A 41 10.54 9.99 -1.97
N ALA A 42 10.58 10.07 -0.64
CA ALA A 42 10.11 11.25 0.11
C ALA A 42 10.90 12.53 -0.23
N ASP A 43 12.15 12.34 -0.63
CA ASP A 43 13.13 13.34 -1.07
C ASP A 43 13.13 13.55 -2.60
N ALA A 44 12.29 12.83 -3.36
CA ALA A 44 12.11 13.11 -4.77
C ALA A 44 11.17 14.31 -4.98
N ALA A 45 11.37 15.03 -6.09
CA ALA A 45 10.43 16.05 -6.53
C ALA A 45 9.02 15.43 -6.64
N PRO A 46 7.94 16.14 -6.22
CA PRO A 46 6.60 15.60 -6.22
C PRO A 46 6.26 15.08 -7.62
N VAL A 47 5.95 13.79 -7.72
CA VAL A 47 5.36 13.25 -8.95
C VAL A 47 3.94 13.83 -9.03
N PRO A 48 3.58 14.54 -10.10
CA PRO A 48 2.22 15.05 -10.25
C PRO A 48 1.25 13.87 -10.18
N LEU A 49 0.33 13.92 -9.23
CA LEU A 49 -0.78 12.96 -9.21
C LEU A 49 -1.48 13.02 -10.57
N PRO A 50 -1.83 11.88 -11.17
CA PRO A 50 -2.64 11.88 -12.39
C PRO A 50 -3.88 12.75 -12.14
N ALA A 51 -4.23 13.56 -13.13
CA ALA A 51 -5.40 14.42 -13.05
C ALA A 51 -6.60 13.58 -12.59
N ALA A 52 -7.33 14.08 -11.60
CA ALA A 52 -8.51 13.38 -11.11
C ALA A 52 -9.39 13.00 -12.29
N PRO A 53 -9.90 11.77 -12.37
CA PRO A 53 -10.78 11.37 -13.45
C PRO A 53 -11.95 12.35 -13.53
N PRO A 54 -12.44 12.67 -14.74
CA PRO A 54 -13.53 13.62 -14.91
C PRO A 54 -14.71 13.17 -14.03
N GLN A 55 -15.00 13.95 -12.99
CA GLN A 55 -16.16 13.69 -12.15
C GLN A 55 -17.40 14.06 -12.96
N SER A 56 -18.35 13.13 -13.03
CA SER A 56 -19.64 13.43 -13.64
C SER A 56 -20.33 14.54 -12.83
N ALA A 57 -20.66 15.66 -13.48
CA ALA A 57 -21.43 16.73 -12.87
C ALA A 57 -22.90 16.34 -12.61
N ARG A 58 -23.33 15.16 -13.06
CA ARG A 58 -24.68 14.67 -12.83
C ARG A 58 -24.82 14.21 -11.38
N PRO A 59 -25.75 14.78 -10.59
CA PRO A 59 -26.03 14.27 -9.25
C PRO A 59 -26.55 12.83 -9.35
N LEU A 60 -26.03 11.98 -8.47
CA LEU A 60 -26.45 10.58 -8.37
C LEU A 60 -27.83 10.52 -7.72
N SER A 61 -28.88 10.38 -8.53
CA SER A 61 -30.23 10.14 -8.00
C SER A 61 -30.37 8.69 -7.54
N PRO A 62 -31.27 8.38 -6.58
CA PRO A 62 -31.54 7.01 -6.15
C PRO A 62 -31.86 6.06 -7.31
N ALA A 63 -32.72 6.50 -8.25
CA ALA A 63 -33.05 5.72 -9.43
C ALA A 63 -31.84 5.41 -10.34
N LEU A 64 -30.87 6.34 -10.43
CA LEU A 64 -29.64 6.13 -11.19
C LEU A 64 -28.67 5.17 -10.47
N PHE A 65 -28.61 5.25 -9.14
CA PHE A 65 -27.86 4.31 -8.31
C PHE A 65 -28.42 2.88 -8.49
N ASP A 66 -29.74 2.73 -8.35
CA ASP A 66 -30.39 1.44 -8.51
C ASP A 66 -30.17 0.87 -9.92
N ALA A 67 -30.26 1.70 -10.98
CA ALA A 67 -30.01 1.24 -12.35
C ALA A 67 -28.57 0.74 -12.59
N VAL A 68 -27.57 1.31 -11.89
CA VAL A 68 -26.16 0.93 -12.05
C VAL A 68 -25.77 -0.24 -11.16
N PHE A 69 -26.32 -0.32 -9.95
CA PHE A 69 -25.86 -1.22 -8.90
C PHE A 69 -26.84 -2.35 -8.55
N SER A 70 -28.08 -2.31 -9.02
CA SER A 70 -28.99 -3.45 -8.86
C SER A 70 -28.65 -4.52 -9.88
N ARG A 71 -28.36 -5.74 -9.42
CA ARG A 71 -28.31 -6.92 -10.29
C ARG A 71 -29.71 -7.20 -10.85
N PRO A 72 -29.87 -7.54 -12.14
CA PRO A 72 -31.10 -8.16 -12.60
C PRO A 72 -31.26 -9.49 -11.84
N SER A 73 -32.38 -9.62 -11.13
CA SER A 73 -32.84 -10.85 -10.49
C SER A 73 -33.19 -11.91 -11.53
#